data_AF-A0AAD0RRM1-F1
#
_entry.id   AF-A0AAD0RRM1-F1
#
_cell.length_a   1.000
_cell.length_b   1.000
_cell.length_c   1.000
_cell.angle_alpha   90.00
_cell.angle_beta   90.00
_cell.angle_gamma   90.00
#
_symmetry.space_group_name_H-M   'P 1'
#
loop_
_entity.id
_entity.type
_entity.pdbx_description
1 polymer ?
#
loop_
_entity_poly.entity_id
_entity_poly.type
_entity_poly.pdbx_seq_one_letter_code
_entity_poly.pdbx_strand_id
1 'polypeptide(L)'
;MQQSPTKGNTITGSGTGNLKISATVGDGVRWAGVSESNNFENSVMVYKIQHQSGQEVMSDAKFMVYTKEAAVPASNKEPFPPKSKDQAYWFMSAEIIDKGTENYTVHFAVFNRPKNGPQTLYGYFKWDPAIEVKG
;
A
#
# COMPACT_ATOMS: atom_id res chain seq x y z
N MET A 1 -3.19 -4.40 4.43
CA MET A 1 -2.27 -3.52 3.67
C MET A 1 -1.10 -4.37 3.21
N GLN A 2 -0.78 -4.36 1.92
CA GLN A 2 0.34 -5.13 1.38
C GLN A 2 1.43 -4.14 0.95
N GLN A 3 2.64 -4.30 1.47
CA GLN A 3 3.81 -3.50 1.09
C GLN A 3 4.88 -4.45 0.55
N SER A 4 5.50 -4.09 -0.56
CA SER A 4 6.55 -4.89 -1.22
C SER A 4 7.89 -4.14 -1.18
N PRO A 5 8.89 -4.61 -0.44
CA PRO A 5 10.22 -4.02 -0.47
C PRO A 5 11.00 -4.43 -1.72
N THR A 6 11.72 -3.49 -2.33
CA THR A 6 12.70 -3.77 -3.39
C THR A 6 14.11 -3.87 -2.80
N LYS A 7 14.56 -5.11 -2.53
CA LYS A 7 15.88 -5.56 -2.02
C LYS A 7 16.11 -5.43 -0.50
N GLY A 8 16.59 -6.52 0.13
CA GLY A 8 17.26 -6.56 1.45
C GLY A 8 16.45 -6.14 2.70
N ASN A 9 15.30 -5.50 2.53
CA ASN A 9 14.59 -4.82 3.59
C ASN A 9 13.78 -5.79 4.46
N THR A 10 13.92 -5.64 5.78
CA THR A 10 13.19 -6.45 6.77
C THR A 10 11.93 -5.71 7.20
N ILE A 11 10.79 -6.40 7.13
CA ILE A 11 9.53 -5.94 7.72
C ILE A 11 9.38 -6.63 9.08
N THR A 12 9.31 -5.84 10.16
CA THR A 12 8.99 -6.37 11.50
C THR A 12 7.61 -5.85 11.95
N GLY A 13 6.84 -6.70 12.64
CA GLY A 13 5.43 -6.39 12.97
C GLY A 13 4.42 -6.69 11.86
N SER A 14 4.81 -7.43 10.82
CA SER A 14 3.90 -7.89 9.76
C SER A 14 2.73 -8.68 10.38
N GLY A 15 1.49 -8.23 10.14
CA GLY A 15 0.28 -8.81 10.72
C GLY A 15 -0.25 -8.12 11.99
N THR A 16 0.42 -7.07 12.49
CA THR A 16 -0.05 -6.24 13.61
C THR A 16 -0.24 -4.77 13.20
N GLY A 17 -0.97 -4.00 14.00
CA GLY A 17 -1.15 -2.56 13.81
C GLY A 17 0.09 -1.71 14.07
N ASN A 18 1.22 -2.29 14.52
CA ASN A 18 2.47 -1.56 14.68
C ASN A 18 3.48 -2.12 13.69
N LEU A 19 3.62 -1.44 12.56
CA LEU A 19 4.57 -1.81 11.51
C LEU A 19 5.85 -1.00 11.68
N LYS A 20 6.99 -1.70 11.66
CA LYS A 20 8.32 -1.09 11.52
C LYS A 20 8.95 -1.54 10.22
N ILE A 21 9.24 -0.58 9.36
CA ILE A 21 9.88 -0.79 8.06
C ILE A 21 11.37 -0.48 8.21
N SER A 22 12.24 -1.39 7.79
CA SER A 22 13.66 -1.09 7.62
C SER A 22 13.96 -0.85 6.14
N ALA A 23 14.57 0.29 5.81
CA ALA A 23 14.94 0.68 4.46
C ALA A 23 16.32 1.37 4.43
N THR A 24 16.88 1.54 3.23
CA THR A 24 18.14 2.26 2.99
C THR A 24 17.88 3.56 2.24
N VAL A 25 18.75 4.57 2.44
CA VAL A 25 18.72 5.82 1.65
C VAL A 25 18.82 5.49 0.15
N GLY A 26 17.93 6.07 -0.64
CA GLY A 26 17.77 5.79 -2.08
C GLY A 26 16.70 4.73 -2.40
N ASP A 27 16.13 4.05 -1.41
CA ASP A 27 15.01 3.14 -1.64
C ASP A 27 13.71 3.89 -1.95
N GLY A 28 12.86 3.28 -2.78
CA GLY A 28 11.48 3.70 -2.96
C GLY A 28 10.53 2.89 -2.07
N VAL A 29 9.65 3.57 -1.33
CA VAL A 29 8.60 2.93 -0.53
C VAL A 29 7.23 3.20 -1.15
N ARG A 30 6.38 2.17 -1.17
CA ARG A 30 5.02 2.22 -1.73
C ARG A 30 4.01 1.66 -0.76
N TRP A 31 2.91 2.39 -0.57
CA TRP A 31 1.78 1.99 0.28
C TRP A 31 0.57 1.67 -0.60
N ALA A 32 0.15 0.40 -0.58
CA ALA A 32 -1.04 -0.09 -1.29
C ALA A 32 -2.07 -0.68 -0.32
N GLY A 33 -3.34 -0.36 -0.58
CA GLY A 33 -4.49 -0.82 0.20
C GLY A 33 -5.17 -2.02 -0.46
N VAL A 34 -5.39 -3.08 0.32
CA VAL A 34 -6.20 -4.24 -0.09
C VAL A 34 -7.06 -4.67 1.09
N SER A 35 -8.36 -4.86 0.85
CA SER A 35 -9.27 -5.44 1.84
C SER A 35 -9.13 -6.96 1.91
N GLU A 36 -9.74 -7.58 2.92
CA GLU A 36 -9.78 -9.05 3.06
C GLU A 36 -10.49 -9.73 1.90
N SER A 37 -11.39 -9.02 1.21
CA SER A 37 -12.05 -9.49 -0.01
C SER A 37 -11.27 -9.19 -1.30
N ASN A 38 -9.96 -8.90 -1.21
CA ASN A 38 -9.14 -8.47 -2.35
C ASN A 38 -9.73 -7.25 -3.10
N ASN A 39 -10.23 -6.28 -2.35
CA ASN A 39 -10.97 -5.12 -2.86
C ASN A 39 -12.26 -5.44 -3.64
N PHE A 40 -12.69 -6.71 -3.70
CA PHE A 40 -13.91 -7.11 -4.37
C PHE A 40 -15.13 -6.54 -3.65
N GLU A 41 -15.44 -6.95 -2.41
CA GLU A 41 -16.65 -6.51 -1.70
C GLU A 41 -16.48 -5.11 -1.10
N ASN A 42 -15.55 -4.99 -0.16
CA ASN A 42 -15.10 -3.71 0.35
C ASN A 42 -13.77 -3.37 -0.31
N SER A 43 -13.47 -2.10 -0.56
CA SER A 43 -12.17 -1.69 -1.06
C SER A 43 -11.51 -0.66 -0.15
N VAL A 44 -10.18 -0.64 -0.18
CA VAL A 44 -9.37 0.30 0.57
C VAL A 44 -8.47 1.06 -0.40
N MET A 45 -8.46 2.40 -0.29
CA MET A 45 -7.59 3.27 -1.07
C MET A 45 -6.75 4.14 -0.15
N VAL A 46 -5.44 3.97 -0.19
CA VAL A 46 -4.50 4.87 0.48
C VAL A 46 -4.36 6.13 -0.37
N TYR A 47 -4.59 7.30 0.22
CA TYR A 47 -4.61 8.57 -0.52
C TYR A 47 -3.68 9.64 0.05
N LYS A 48 -3.12 9.43 1.25
CA LYS A 48 -2.15 10.36 1.85
C LYS A 48 -1.20 9.64 2.80
N ILE A 49 0.07 9.97 2.70
CA ILE A 49 1.08 9.71 3.73
C ILE A 49 1.46 11.08 4.29
N GLN A 50 1.48 11.20 5.61
CA GLN A 50 1.75 12.47 6.26
C GLN A 50 2.78 12.27 7.35
N HIS A 51 3.87 13.02 7.29
CA HIS A 51 4.81 13.13 8.40
C HIS A 51 4.09 13.53 9.69
N GLN A 52 4.38 12.86 10.80
CA GLN A 52 3.79 13.16 12.10
C GLN A 52 4.84 13.73 13.06
N SER A 53 5.96 13.01 13.25
CA SER A 53 7.02 13.39 14.17
C SER A 53 8.31 12.61 13.91
N GLY A 54 9.40 13.04 14.56
CA GLY A 54 10.72 12.44 14.38
C GLY A 54 11.50 13.14 13.28
N GLN A 55 12.42 12.42 12.66
CA GLN A 55 13.14 12.92 11.49
C GLN A 55 12.26 12.80 10.26
N GLU A 56 12.48 13.66 9.27
CA GLU A 56 11.87 13.55 7.95
C GLU A 56 12.83 12.75 7.05
N VAL A 57 12.64 11.43 7.05
CA VAL A 57 13.50 10.48 6.32
C VAL A 57 12.93 10.13 4.95
N MET A 58 11.65 10.43 4.73
CA MET A 58 10.94 10.22 3.47
C MET A 58 10.71 11.55 2.73
N SER A 59 10.75 11.52 1.41
CA SER A 59 10.24 12.62 0.58
C SER A 59 8.71 12.74 0.68
N ASP A 60 8.15 13.85 0.19
CA ASP A 60 6.71 13.97 -0.04
C ASP A 60 6.16 12.78 -0.86
N ALA A 61 5.17 12.10 -0.31
CA ALA A 61 4.54 10.97 -0.97
C ALA A 61 3.57 11.43 -2.07
N LYS A 62 3.65 10.80 -3.23
CA LYS A 62 2.79 11.09 -4.39
C LYS A 62 1.83 9.94 -4.68
N PHE A 63 0.60 10.26 -5.06
CA PHE A 63 -0.35 9.27 -5.54
C PHE A 63 0.01 8.89 -6.98
N MET A 64 0.21 7.60 -7.22
CA MET A 64 0.61 7.07 -8.51
C MET A 64 -0.40 6.04 -8.98
N VAL A 65 -0.72 6.07 -10.28
CA VAL A 65 -1.55 5.07 -10.95
C VAL A 65 -0.80 4.55 -12.18
N TYR A 66 -0.68 3.23 -12.29
CA TYR A 66 -0.05 2.56 -13.41
C TYR A 66 -1.01 1.52 -13.99
N THR A 67 -1.05 1.41 -15.32
CA THR A 67 -1.74 0.31 -15.99
C THR A 67 -0.70 -0.69 -16.47
N LYS A 68 -0.87 -1.96 -16.12
CA LYS A 68 0.01 -3.05 -16.55
C LYS A 68 -0.78 -4.35 -16.67
N GLU A 69 -0.32 -5.24 -17.54
CA GLU A 69 -0.85 -6.60 -17.62
C GLU A 69 -0.66 -7.37 -16.31
N ALA A 70 -1.75 -7.98 -15.86
CA ALA A 70 -1.84 -8.84 -14.69
C ALA A 70 -2.22 -10.26 -15.11
N ALA A 71 -1.69 -11.27 -14.41
CA ALA A 71 -2.13 -12.64 -14.56
C ALA A 71 -3.53 -12.82 -13.95
N VAL A 72 -4.47 -13.36 -14.73
CA VAL A 72 -5.82 -13.71 -14.31
C VAL A 72 -6.12 -15.18 -14.61
N PRO A 73 -7.00 -15.85 -13.84
CA PRO A 73 -7.37 -17.25 -14.09
C PRO A 73 -7.88 -17.46 -15.52
N ALA A 74 -7.51 -18.59 -16.14
CA ALA A 74 -7.93 -18.90 -17.52
C ALA A 74 -9.45 -19.07 -17.65
N SER A 75 -10.06 -19.71 -16.64
CA SER A 75 -11.50 -19.92 -16.47
C SER A 75 -11.84 -20.19 -15.00
N ASN A 76 -13.13 -20.36 -14.69
CA ASN A 76 -13.62 -20.74 -13.35
C ASN A 76 -13.48 -22.24 -13.03
N LYS A 77 -13.14 -23.08 -14.00
CA LYS A 77 -12.95 -24.53 -13.82
C LYS A 77 -11.47 -24.93 -13.87
N GLU A 78 -10.72 -24.27 -14.75
CA GLU A 78 -9.30 -24.49 -14.98
C GLU A 78 -8.57 -23.13 -14.88
N PRO A 79 -7.91 -22.84 -13.75
CA PRO A 79 -7.27 -21.54 -13.53
C PRO A 79 -5.92 -21.39 -14.26
N PHE A 80 -5.29 -22.49 -14.68
CA PHE A 80 -3.98 -22.52 -15.32
C PHE A 80 -4.04 -23.09 -16.76
N PRO A 81 -3.16 -22.63 -17.68
CA PRO A 81 -2.25 -21.50 -17.53
C PRO A 81 -3.00 -20.15 -17.51
N PRO A 82 -2.52 -19.15 -16.75
CA PRO A 82 -3.22 -17.88 -16.60
C PRO A 82 -3.21 -17.07 -17.91
N LYS A 83 -4.20 -16.19 -18.05
CA LYS A 83 -4.26 -15.19 -19.13
C LYS A 83 -3.73 -13.85 -18.63
N SER A 84 -3.31 -12.98 -19.54
CA SER A 84 -2.99 -11.58 -19.22
C SER A 84 -4.20 -10.69 -19.39
N LYS A 85 -4.37 -9.70 -18.50
CA LYS A 85 -5.36 -8.63 -18.63
C LYS A 85 -4.80 -7.33 -18.07
N ASP A 86 -5.02 -6.22 -18.78
CA ASP A 86 -4.67 -4.91 -18.26
C ASP A 86 -5.44 -4.60 -16.97
N GLN A 87 -4.69 -4.15 -15.96
CA GLN A 87 -5.23 -3.74 -14.68
C GLN A 87 -4.56 -2.44 -14.23
N ALA A 88 -5.35 -1.56 -13.62
CA ALA A 88 -4.85 -0.37 -12.94
C ALA A 88 -4.36 -0.74 -11.53
N TYR A 89 -3.19 -0.22 -11.17
CA TYR A 89 -2.57 -0.34 -9.87
C TYR A 89 -2.35 1.06 -9.31
N TRP A 90 -2.71 1.28 -8.06
CA TRP A 90 -2.57 2.57 -7.39
C TRP A 90 -1.93 2.43 -6.03
N PHE A 91 -1.10 3.41 -5.68
CA PHE A 91 -0.39 3.45 -4.41
C PHE A 91 0.15 4.87 -4.14
N MET A 92 0.41 5.17 -2.87
CA MET A 92 1.27 6.29 -2.51
C MET A 92 2.74 5.85 -2.66
N SER A 93 3.60 6.71 -3.17
CA SER A 93 5.04 6.44 -3.35
C SER A 93 5.88 7.58 -2.81
N ALA A 94 6.94 7.26 -2.06
CA ALA A 94 7.95 8.21 -1.59
C ALA A 94 9.35 7.61 -1.74
N GLU A 95 10.37 8.45 -1.72
CA GLU A 95 11.78 8.06 -1.69
C GLU A 95 12.33 8.21 -0.27
N ILE A 96 13.24 7.32 0.13
CA ILE A 96 14.00 7.46 1.37
C ILE A 96 15.19 8.39 1.12
N ILE A 97 15.17 9.57 1.72
CA ILE A 97 16.11 10.66 1.48
C ILE A 97 17.15 10.84 2.59
N ASP A 98 16.88 10.33 3.79
CA ASP A 98 17.79 10.43 4.93
C ASP A 98 17.71 9.21 5.85
N LYS A 99 18.67 9.07 6.77
CA LYS A 99 18.67 8.06 7.83
C LYS A 99 17.93 8.57 9.06
N GLY A 100 17.32 7.67 9.82
CA GLY A 100 16.62 8.05 11.03
C GLY A 100 15.38 7.24 11.35
N THR A 101 14.62 7.74 12.33
CA THR A 101 13.28 7.23 12.63
C THR A 101 12.25 8.31 12.31
N GLU A 102 11.26 7.93 11.50
CA GLU A 102 10.12 8.79 11.17
C GLU A 102 8.81 8.11 11.60
N ASN A 103 7.98 8.83 12.35
CA ASN A 103 6.60 8.47 12.60
C ASN A 103 5.71 9.20 11.58
N TYR A 104 4.80 8.47 10.96
CA TYR A 104 3.95 9.00 9.91
C TYR A 104 2.54 8.43 10.01
N THR A 105 1.57 9.17 9.48
CA THR A 105 0.17 8.74 9.40
C THR A 105 -0.15 8.32 7.96
N VAL A 106 -0.71 7.13 7.82
CA VAL A 106 -1.33 6.64 6.59
C VAL A 106 -2.82 6.96 6.62
N HIS A 107 -3.30 7.76 5.68
CA HIS A 107 -4.73 8.01 5.50
C HIS A 107 -5.28 7.15 4.37
N PHE A 108 -6.43 6.52 4.62
CA PHE A 108 -7.08 5.67 3.64
C PHE A 108 -8.60 5.80 3.68
N ALA A 109 -9.22 5.70 2.52
CA ALA A 109 -10.66 5.64 2.35
C ALA A 109 -11.10 4.18 2.29
N VAL A 110 -12.20 3.86 2.95
CA VAL A 110 -12.87 2.56 2.84
C VAL A 110 -14.14 2.76 2.03
N PHE A 111 -14.36 1.88 1.06
CA PHE A 111 -15.59 1.81 0.29
C PHE A 111 -16.29 0.48 0.56
N ASN A 112 -17.61 0.53 0.68
CA ASN A 112 -18.45 -0.65 0.86
C ASN A 112 -19.31 -0.85 -0.39
N ARG A 113 -19.57 -2.10 -0.76
CA ARG A 113 -20.59 -2.44 -1.75
C ARG A 113 -21.92 -2.79 -1.07
N PRO A 114 -22.91 -1.89 -1.04
CA PRO A 114 -24.26 -2.27 -0.67
C PRO A 114 -24.89 -3.11 -1.81
N LYS A 115 -25.40 -4.31 -1.47
CA LYS A 115 -26.22 -5.22 -2.32
C LYS A 115 -26.03 -5.06 -3.83
N ASN A 116 -25.04 -5.76 -4.41
CA ASN A 116 -24.77 -5.84 -5.86
C ASN A 116 -24.58 -4.49 -6.60
N GLY A 117 -24.47 -3.36 -5.89
CA GLY A 117 -24.29 -2.02 -6.48
C GLY A 117 -22.82 -1.63 -6.72
N PRO A 118 -22.56 -0.39 -7.16
CA PRO A 118 -21.21 0.16 -7.13
C PRO A 118 -20.71 0.31 -5.69
N GLN A 119 -19.39 0.29 -5.51
CA GLN A 119 -18.80 0.64 -4.23
C GLN A 119 -19.00 2.13 -3.94
N THR A 120 -19.44 2.45 -2.73
CA THR A 120 -19.64 3.83 -2.25
C THR A 120 -18.74 4.09 -1.06
N LEU A 121 -18.30 5.34 -0.91
CA LEU A 121 -17.47 5.76 0.22
C LEU A 121 -18.19 5.44 1.53
N TYR A 122 -17.55 4.62 2.36
CA TYR A 122 -18.00 4.31 3.72
C TYR A 122 -17.42 5.33 4.71
N GLY A 123 -16.14 5.66 4.58
CA GLY A 123 -15.50 6.66 5.43
C GLY A 123 -14.00 6.80 5.21
N TYR A 124 -13.41 7.76 5.93
CA TYR A 124 -11.99 8.02 5.97
C TYR A 124 -11.40 7.59 7.31
N PHE A 125 -10.25 6.95 7.25
CA PHE A 125 -9.58 6.36 8.40
C PHE A 125 -8.08 6.66 8.34
N LYS A 126 -7.42 6.50 9.49
CA LYS A 126 -5.99 6.72 9.63
C LYS A 126 -5.33 5.63 10.45
N TRP A 127 -4.05 5.42 10.18
CA TRP A 127 -3.20 4.45 10.86
C TRP A 127 -1.80 5.03 11.03
N ASP A 128 -1.20 4.89 12.21
CA ASP A 128 0.05 5.58 12.61
C ASP A 128 1.22 4.60 12.80
N PRO A 129 1.87 4.13 11.71
CA PRO A 129 3.10 3.33 11.76
C PRO A 129 4.38 4.16 11.98
N ALA A 130 5.53 3.45 12.02
CA ALA A 130 6.87 4.06 12.04
C ALA A 130 7.82 3.39 11.03
N ILE A 131 8.77 4.16 10.48
CA ILE A 131 9.84 3.67 9.62
C ILE A 131 11.20 3.97 10.28
N GLU A 132 12.11 2.99 10.23
CA GLU A 132 13.48 3.09 10.71
C GLU A 132 14.44 2.86 9.55
N VAL A 133 15.08 3.93 9.08
CA VAL A 133 16.05 3.88 8.00
C VAL A 133 17.44 3.68 8.57
N LYS A 134 18.05 2.55 8.23
CA LYS A 134 19.43 2.23 8.59
C LYS A 134 20.31 2.44 7.36
N GLY A 135 21.60 2.60 7.57
CA GLY A 135 22.55 2.50 6.47
C GLY A 135 23.96 2.41 6.96
#